data_AF-A0A2K2A926-F1
#
_entry.id   AF-A0A2K2A926-F1
#
_cell.length_a   1.000
_cell.length_b   1.000
_cell.length_c   1.000
_cell.angle_alpha   90.00
_cell.angle_beta   90.00
_cell.angle_gamma   90.00
#
_symmetry.space_group_name_H-M   'P 1'
#
loop_
_entity.id
_entity.type
_entity.pdbx_description
1 polymer ?
#
loop_
_entity_poly.entity_id
_entity_poly.type
_entity_poly.pdbx_seq_one_letter_code
_entity_poly.pdbx_strand_id
1 'polypeptide(L)'
;MPSPSASHVVIFPFMAQGHTLPLLDLSKALSRQQIKVTIITTPSNAKSIAKCVPNHPDIHLNEIPFPTIDGLPKGCENTSQLPSMEFLLPFLHATKQLQKPFEEINSLSMLDRVDLPGMKLPFTLTKADLPAETLNASNHDDPMSQFIDEVGWADANSCGIIINSFEELEKDHISFFESFYMNGAKAWCLGPLFLYDKIEGLEKSINQNQNPSMSTQWLDEQSTPDSVIYVSFGTQADVSDSQLDEVAFGLEESGFPFVWVVRSNAWSLPSGMEEKIKDRGLIVSEWVDQRQILSHRAIGGFLSHCGWNSVLESAVAGVPILAWPMMAEQSLNAKLVVDGFGAGLSVKRVQNQGPEILVSRQAISEGVKELMGGQKGRSARERAEALGRVARRAVQKDGSSHDTLSKLIDQLRAY
;
A
#
# COMPACT_ATOMS: atom_id res chain seq x y z
N MET A 1 -7.89 23.52 -36.98
CA MET A 1 -8.23 22.18 -36.45
C MET A 1 -8.53 22.36 -34.97
N PRO A 2 -9.60 21.78 -34.43
CA PRO A 2 -9.74 21.71 -32.97
C PRO A 2 -8.51 20.96 -32.43
N SER A 3 -7.89 21.48 -31.37
CA SER A 3 -6.86 20.75 -30.63
C SER A 3 -7.42 19.38 -30.25
N PRO A 4 -6.67 18.27 -30.36
CA PRO A 4 -7.13 16.99 -29.84
C PRO A 4 -7.56 17.21 -28.40
N SER A 5 -8.77 16.77 -28.03
CA SER A 5 -9.21 16.84 -26.63
C SER A 5 -8.19 16.08 -25.80
N ALA A 6 -7.51 16.77 -24.90
CA ALA A 6 -6.56 16.13 -24.01
C ALA A 6 -7.32 15.09 -23.18
N SER A 7 -6.93 13.82 -23.27
CA SER A 7 -7.50 12.76 -22.44
C SER A 7 -7.43 13.17 -20.96
N HIS A 8 -8.53 12.98 -20.25
CA HIS A 8 -8.69 13.41 -18.86
C HIS A 8 -9.11 12.21 -18.01
N VAL A 9 -8.29 11.89 -17.01
CA VAL A 9 -8.56 10.83 -16.03
C VAL A 9 -8.95 11.44 -14.69
N VAL A 10 -9.99 10.88 -14.08
CA VAL A 10 -10.41 11.21 -12.73
C VAL A 10 -10.00 10.06 -11.82
N ILE A 11 -9.30 10.38 -10.73
CA ILE A 11 -8.84 9.41 -9.75
C ILE A 11 -9.50 9.76 -8.43
N PHE A 12 -10.17 8.78 -7.82
CA PHE A 12 -10.81 8.95 -6.52
C PHE A 12 -10.24 7.93 -5.54
N PRO A 13 -9.16 8.26 -4.81
CA PRO A 13 -8.55 7.36 -3.86
C PRO A 13 -9.45 7.11 -2.66
N PHE A 14 -9.48 5.87 -2.18
CA PHE A 14 -9.95 5.62 -0.82
C PHE A 14 -9.07 6.38 0.18
N MET A 15 -9.68 6.99 1.21
CA MET A 15 -9.02 7.89 2.15
C MET A 15 -8.23 7.13 3.22
N ALA A 16 -7.22 6.40 2.74
CA ALA A 16 -6.24 5.69 3.52
C ALA A 16 -4.89 5.86 2.84
N GLN A 17 -3.84 6.14 3.62
CA GLN A 17 -2.51 6.42 3.08
C GLN A 17 -1.99 5.30 2.16
N GLY A 18 -2.31 4.04 2.48
CA GLY A 18 -1.96 2.87 1.66
C GLY A 18 -2.57 2.87 0.25
N HIS A 19 -3.71 3.56 0.05
CA HIS A 19 -4.36 3.71 -1.25
C HIS A 19 -4.02 5.05 -1.92
N THR A 20 -3.95 6.12 -1.13
CA THR A 20 -3.67 7.47 -1.64
C THR A 20 -2.28 7.56 -2.28
N LEU A 21 -1.24 7.01 -1.65
CA LEU A 21 0.14 7.14 -2.17
C LEU A 21 0.34 6.46 -3.54
N PRO A 22 -0.05 5.18 -3.76
CA PRO A 22 0.06 4.57 -5.08
C PRO A 22 -0.76 5.28 -6.16
N LEU A 23 -1.95 5.77 -5.84
CA LEU A 23 -2.77 6.51 -6.80
C LEU A 23 -2.21 7.91 -7.11
N LEU A 24 -1.48 8.53 -6.17
CA LEU A 24 -0.68 9.70 -6.48
C LEU A 24 0.48 9.36 -7.42
N ASP A 25 1.18 8.27 -7.17
CA ASP A 25 2.27 7.82 -8.04
C ASP A 25 1.75 7.49 -9.46
N LEU A 26 0.56 6.88 -9.58
CA LEU A 26 -0.14 6.71 -10.87
C LEU A 26 -0.52 8.05 -11.51
N SER A 27 -1.09 8.98 -10.74
CA SER A 27 -1.48 10.31 -11.23
C SER A 27 -0.30 11.04 -11.87
N LYS A 28 0.88 10.96 -11.24
CA LYS A 28 2.11 11.54 -11.78
C LYS A 28 2.58 10.82 -13.04
N ALA A 29 2.51 9.49 -13.08
CA ALA A 29 2.84 8.72 -14.27
C ALA A 29 1.94 9.09 -15.46
N LEU A 30 0.63 9.24 -15.25
CA LEU A 30 -0.33 9.65 -16.27
C LEU A 30 -0.10 11.11 -16.73
N SER A 31 0.10 12.03 -15.78
CA SER A 31 0.34 13.46 -16.08
C SER A 31 1.54 13.68 -17.00
N ARG A 32 2.60 12.88 -16.85
CA ARG A 32 3.77 12.93 -17.76
C ARG A 32 3.46 12.52 -19.19
N GLN A 33 2.47 11.66 -19.37
CA GLN A 33 1.96 11.25 -20.68
C GLN A 33 0.96 12.26 -21.26
N GLN A 34 0.95 13.50 -20.73
CA GLN A 34 0.08 14.60 -21.12
C GLN A 34 -1.40 14.28 -20.91
N ILE A 35 -1.70 13.38 -19.98
CA ILE A 35 -3.06 13.10 -19.53
C ILE A 35 -3.39 14.06 -18.41
N LYS A 36 -4.46 14.84 -18.56
CA LYS A 36 -4.96 15.66 -17.46
C LYS A 36 -5.46 14.73 -16.36
N VAL A 37 -5.14 15.01 -15.10
CA VAL A 37 -5.62 14.22 -13.97
C VAL A 37 -6.40 15.11 -13.00
N THR A 38 -7.57 14.64 -12.55
CA THR A 38 -8.27 15.22 -11.40
C THR A 38 -8.33 14.21 -10.27
N ILE A 39 -7.72 14.53 -9.14
CA ILE A 39 -7.79 13.75 -7.92
C ILE A 39 -8.95 14.29 -7.08
N ILE A 40 -9.96 13.46 -6.88
CA ILE A 40 -11.04 13.74 -5.94
C ILE A 40 -10.56 13.38 -4.54
N THR A 41 -10.71 14.31 -3.60
CA THR A 41 -10.27 14.17 -2.22
C THR A 41 -11.19 14.94 -1.29
N THR A 42 -10.94 14.88 0.00
CA THR A 42 -11.65 15.63 1.03
C THR A 42 -10.75 16.73 1.64
N PRO A 43 -11.31 17.74 2.33
CA PRO A 43 -10.53 18.87 2.85
C PRO A 43 -9.38 18.48 3.79
N SER A 44 -9.57 17.49 4.67
CA SER A 44 -8.54 17.01 5.60
C SER A 44 -7.35 16.36 4.88
N ASN A 45 -7.61 15.76 3.70
CA ASN A 45 -6.60 15.07 2.89
C ASN A 45 -5.96 15.97 1.82
N ALA A 46 -6.62 17.05 1.40
CA ALA A 46 -6.18 17.88 0.27
C ALA A 46 -4.79 18.48 0.46
N LYS A 47 -4.48 18.98 1.66
CA LYS A 47 -3.20 19.63 1.96
C LYS A 47 -2.00 18.69 1.86
N SER A 48 -2.15 17.43 2.29
CA SER A 48 -1.07 16.44 2.19
C SER A 48 -0.85 16.02 0.74
N ILE A 49 -1.94 15.81 -0.01
CA ILE A 49 -1.89 15.46 -1.44
C ILE A 49 -1.26 16.60 -2.27
N ALA A 50 -1.68 17.85 -2.07
CA ALA A 50 -1.17 19.00 -2.82
C ALA A 50 0.35 19.17 -2.69
N LYS A 51 0.92 18.86 -1.51
CA LYS A 51 2.37 18.89 -1.28
C LYS A 51 3.15 17.87 -2.10
N CYS A 52 2.50 16.80 -2.57
CA CYS A 52 3.15 15.73 -3.34
C CYS A 52 3.17 15.97 -4.85
N VAL A 53 2.42 16.97 -5.35
CA VAL A 53 2.27 17.25 -6.79
C VAL A 53 2.69 18.67 -7.23
N PRO A 54 3.61 19.40 -6.55
CA PRO A 54 3.93 20.79 -6.90
C PRO A 54 4.55 20.94 -8.31
N ASN A 55 5.18 19.87 -8.81
CA ASN A 55 5.85 19.84 -10.11
C ASN A 55 5.00 19.18 -11.21
N HIS A 56 3.70 18.96 -10.96
CA HIS A 56 2.78 18.30 -11.88
C HIS A 56 1.57 19.20 -12.19
N PRO A 57 1.70 20.16 -13.12
CA PRO A 57 0.68 21.18 -13.38
C PRO A 57 -0.62 20.61 -13.96
N ASP A 58 -0.58 19.43 -14.57
CA ASP A 58 -1.75 18.75 -15.13
C ASP A 58 -2.52 17.92 -14.10
N ILE A 59 -2.09 17.91 -12.83
CA ILE A 59 -2.81 17.29 -11.72
C ILE A 59 -3.59 18.36 -10.97
N HIS A 60 -4.91 18.22 -10.94
CA HIS A 60 -5.81 19.09 -10.20
C HIS A 60 -6.45 18.34 -9.04
N LEU A 61 -6.67 19.02 -7.92
CA LEU A 61 -7.43 18.48 -6.80
C LEU A 61 -8.87 19.02 -6.88
N ASN A 62 -9.84 18.15 -6.63
CA ASN A 62 -11.22 18.55 -6.41
C ASN A 62 -11.66 18.06 -5.04
N GLU A 63 -12.00 19.00 -4.17
CA GLU A 63 -12.40 18.72 -2.80
C GLU A 63 -13.92 18.51 -2.71
N ILE A 64 -14.32 17.34 -2.24
CA ILE A 64 -15.71 17.05 -1.87
C ILE A 64 -15.86 16.99 -0.34
N PRO A 65 -16.96 17.50 0.22
CA PRO A 65 -17.17 17.49 1.65
C PRO A 65 -17.25 16.05 2.17
N PHE A 66 -16.48 15.73 3.20
CA PHE A 66 -16.60 14.43 3.88
C PHE A 66 -17.86 14.42 4.77
N PRO A 67 -18.72 13.38 4.68
CA PRO A 67 -19.97 13.33 5.43
C PRO A 67 -19.73 13.28 6.94
N THR A 68 -20.54 14.03 7.68
CA THR A 68 -20.62 13.88 9.14
C THR A 68 -21.69 12.85 9.46
N ILE A 69 -21.32 11.80 10.18
CA ILE A 69 -22.24 10.73 10.59
C ILE A 69 -22.15 10.49 12.10
N ASP A 70 -23.21 9.92 12.68
CA ASP A 70 -23.18 9.45 14.06
C ASP A 70 -22.19 8.30 14.23
N GLY A 71 -21.46 8.29 15.34
CA GLY A 71 -20.49 7.25 15.65
C GLY A 71 -19.11 7.43 15.02
N LEU A 72 -18.87 8.48 14.21
CA LEU A 72 -17.53 8.83 13.72
C LEU A 72 -17.05 10.16 14.33
N PRO A 73 -15.82 10.24 14.90
CA PRO A 73 -15.30 11.49 15.45
C PRO A 73 -15.23 12.61 14.40
N LYS A 74 -15.57 13.84 14.82
CA LYS A 74 -15.56 15.01 13.92
C LYS A 74 -14.16 15.24 13.34
N GLY A 75 -14.10 15.48 12.03
CA GLY A 75 -12.85 15.75 11.31
C GLY A 75 -12.04 14.50 10.95
N CYS A 76 -12.54 13.30 11.26
CA CYS A 76 -11.93 12.03 10.86
C CYS A 76 -12.32 11.71 9.41
N GLU A 77 -11.48 12.13 8.45
CA GLU A 77 -11.69 11.90 7.01
C GLU A 77 -10.62 10.97 6.42
N ASN A 78 -9.73 10.43 7.26
CA ASN A 78 -8.73 9.44 6.87
C ASN A 78 -8.67 8.31 7.89
N THR A 79 -8.48 7.07 7.43
CA THR A 79 -8.31 5.91 8.32
C THR A 79 -7.18 6.06 9.34
N SER A 80 -6.12 6.83 9.06
CA SER A 80 -5.04 7.08 10.02
C SER A 80 -5.43 8.02 11.17
N GLN A 81 -6.60 8.64 11.08
CA GLN A 81 -7.16 9.53 12.11
C GLN A 81 -8.17 8.81 13.00
N LEU A 82 -8.43 7.51 12.76
CA LEU A 82 -9.33 6.71 13.58
C LEU A 82 -8.69 6.49 14.96
N PRO A 83 -9.38 6.80 16.06
CA PRO A 83 -8.84 6.57 17.41
C PRO A 83 -8.64 5.09 17.74
N SER A 84 -9.45 4.22 17.14
CA SER A 84 -9.41 2.77 17.29
C SER A 84 -10.14 2.11 16.11
N MET A 85 -9.99 0.79 15.95
CA MET A 85 -10.65 0.04 14.88
C MET A 85 -12.19 -0.06 15.02
N GLU A 86 -12.75 0.29 16.19
CA GLU A 86 -14.22 0.31 16.36
C GLU A 86 -14.90 1.35 15.45
N PHE A 87 -14.14 2.37 15.05
CA PHE A 87 -14.59 3.45 14.18
C PHE A 87 -14.51 3.13 12.68
N LEU A 88 -13.93 1.98 12.29
CA LEU A 88 -13.78 1.61 10.89
C LEU A 88 -15.14 1.46 10.19
N LEU A 89 -16.09 0.74 10.79
CA LEU A 89 -17.39 0.53 10.16
C LEU A 89 -18.18 1.85 9.98
N PRO A 90 -18.29 2.74 10.99
CA PRO A 90 -18.78 4.09 10.78
C PRO A 90 -18.05 4.82 9.63
N PHE A 91 -16.72 4.77 9.60
CA PHE A 91 -15.94 5.41 8.54
C PHE A 91 -16.34 4.90 7.13
N LEU A 92 -16.48 3.58 6.96
CA LEU A 92 -16.95 2.99 5.70
C LEU A 92 -18.36 3.44 5.33
N HIS A 93 -19.28 3.51 6.30
CA HIS A 93 -20.62 4.07 6.08
C HIS A 93 -20.59 5.55 5.66
N ALA A 94 -19.69 6.35 6.22
CA ALA A 94 -19.50 7.73 5.79
C ALA A 94 -19.01 7.79 4.34
N THR A 95 -18.10 6.90 3.93
CA THR A 95 -17.60 6.89 2.54
C THR A 95 -18.68 6.61 1.50
N LYS A 96 -19.68 5.78 1.82
CA LYS A 96 -20.83 5.53 0.92
C LYS A 96 -21.64 6.81 0.64
N GLN A 97 -21.71 7.73 1.59
CA GLN A 97 -22.43 9.00 1.42
C GLN A 97 -21.67 10.01 0.53
N LEU A 98 -20.44 9.70 0.12
CA LEU A 98 -19.70 10.51 -0.87
C LEU A 98 -20.23 10.35 -2.29
N GLN A 99 -21.10 9.38 -2.56
CA GLN A 99 -21.71 9.20 -3.87
C GLN A 99 -22.37 10.49 -4.38
N LYS A 100 -23.21 11.12 -3.56
CA LYS A 100 -23.93 12.33 -3.93
C LYS A 100 -22.99 13.51 -4.25
N PRO A 101 -22.06 13.92 -3.38
CA PRO A 101 -21.14 15.01 -3.71
C PRO A 101 -20.19 14.65 -4.86
N PHE A 102 -19.88 13.36 -5.10
CA PHE A 102 -19.15 12.92 -6.28
C PHE A 102 -19.95 13.12 -7.57
N GLU A 103 -21.23 12.74 -7.58
CA GLU A 103 -22.16 12.94 -8.71
C GLU A 103 -22.44 14.43 -9.00
N GLU A 104 -22.41 15.28 -7.97
CA GLU A 104 -22.64 16.72 -8.06
C GLU A 104 -21.42 17.52 -8.57
N ILE A 105 -20.29 16.86 -8.85
CA ILE A 105 -19.16 17.47 -9.58
C ILE A 105 -19.64 17.76 -11.02
N ASN A 106 -20.29 18.91 -11.16
CA ASN A 106 -21.23 19.32 -12.21
C ASN A 106 -20.66 19.48 -13.66
N SER A 107 -19.55 18.83 -14.01
CA SER A 107 -18.96 18.87 -15.36
C SER A 107 -17.98 17.72 -15.67
N LEU A 108 -18.27 16.48 -15.26
CA LEU A 108 -17.65 15.29 -15.89
C LEU A 108 -18.32 14.97 -17.24
N SER A 109 -18.43 15.98 -18.12
CA SER A 109 -19.02 15.89 -19.45
C SER A 109 -18.13 15.11 -20.45
N MET A 110 -17.39 14.11 -19.99
CA MET A 110 -16.61 13.18 -20.81
C MET A 110 -16.76 11.71 -20.40
N LEU A 111 -17.55 11.39 -19.37
CA LEU A 111 -18.09 10.03 -19.29
C LEU A 111 -19.28 9.99 -20.27
N ASP A 112 -18.97 9.79 -21.55
CA ASP A 112 -20.00 9.35 -22.49
C ASP A 112 -20.67 8.13 -21.85
N ARG A 113 -21.93 8.32 -21.49
CA ARG A 113 -22.79 7.21 -21.10
C ARG A 113 -22.79 6.24 -22.28
N VAL A 114 -22.17 5.09 -22.11
CA VAL A 114 -22.57 3.92 -22.88
C VAL A 114 -23.93 3.52 -22.34
N ASP A 115 -24.96 4.04 -23.00
CA ASP A 115 -26.27 3.44 -22.95
C ASP A 115 -26.13 2.04 -23.58
N LEU A 116 -26.67 1.00 -22.94
CA LEU A 116 -26.82 -0.33 -23.54
C LEU A 116 -28.28 -0.48 -24.02
N PRO A 117 -28.69 0.14 -25.13
CA PRO A 117 -30.02 -0.05 -25.67
C PRO A 117 -30.08 -1.43 -26.31
N GLY A 118 -30.56 -2.45 -25.58
CA GLY A 118 -30.79 -3.75 -26.21
C GLY A 118 -30.99 -4.99 -25.34
N MET A 119 -30.79 -4.95 -24.02
CA MET A 119 -31.05 -6.16 -23.22
C MET A 119 -32.54 -6.33 -22.91
N LYS A 120 -33.26 -6.96 -23.85
CA LYS A 120 -34.52 -7.64 -23.55
C LYS A 120 -34.22 -9.10 -23.27
N LEU A 121 -34.20 -9.48 -21.99
CA LEU A 121 -34.39 -10.87 -21.63
C LEU A 121 -35.84 -11.25 -21.97
N PRO A 122 -36.10 -12.42 -22.58
CA PRO A 122 -37.46 -12.82 -22.99
C PRO A 122 -38.36 -13.23 -21.80
N PHE A 123 -37.95 -12.96 -20.56
CA PHE A 123 -38.67 -13.25 -19.34
C PHE A 123 -38.26 -12.30 -18.20
N THR A 124 -39.12 -12.16 -17.19
CA THR A 124 -38.84 -11.40 -15.96
C THR A 124 -37.99 -12.24 -15.03
N LEU A 125 -36.81 -11.74 -14.65
CA LEU A 125 -35.96 -12.37 -13.63
C LEU A 125 -36.51 -12.07 -12.23
N THR A 126 -36.69 -13.10 -11.41
CA THR A 126 -37.12 -13.00 -10.01
C THR A 126 -36.03 -13.53 -9.08
N LYS A 127 -36.10 -13.20 -7.78
CA LYS A 127 -35.13 -13.68 -6.77
C LYS A 127 -35.01 -15.21 -6.69
N ALA A 128 -35.98 -15.96 -7.22
CA ALA A 128 -35.97 -17.42 -7.25
C ALA A 128 -35.13 -18.01 -8.41
N ASP A 129 -34.69 -17.18 -9.35
CA ASP A 129 -33.98 -17.60 -10.57
C ASP A 129 -32.44 -17.55 -10.43
N LEU A 130 -31.94 -17.32 -9.21
CA LEU A 130 -30.51 -17.33 -8.88
C LEU A 130 -30.10 -18.68 -8.25
N PRO A 131 -28.92 -19.24 -8.54
CA PRO A 131 -28.46 -20.51 -7.96
C PRO A 131 -28.38 -20.43 -6.43
N ALA A 132 -28.82 -21.47 -5.73
CA ALA A 132 -28.84 -21.51 -4.27
C ALA A 132 -27.43 -21.37 -3.65
N GLU A 133 -26.38 -21.60 -4.44
CA GLU A 133 -24.98 -21.41 -4.05
C GLU A 133 -24.57 -19.93 -3.96
N THR A 134 -25.37 -18.98 -4.46
CA THR A 134 -25.20 -17.54 -4.20
C THR A 134 -25.75 -17.08 -2.84
N LEU A 135 -26.38 -17.99 -2.07
CA LEU A 135 -27.03 -17.71 -0.77
C LEU A 135 -26.25 -18.24 0.44
N ASN A 136 -25.02 -18.74 0.24
CA ASN A 136 -24.15 -19.18 1.33
C ASN A 136 -22.87 -18.35 1.34
N ALA A 137 -22.97 -17.09 1.77
CA ALA A 137 -21.87 -16.41 2.43
C ALA A 137 -22.13 -16.41 3.94
N SER A 138 -21.06 -16.62 4.69
CA SER A 138 -20.88 -16.16 6.07
C SER A 138 -21.77 -14.96 6.42
N ASN A 139 -22.70 -15.17 7.37
CA ASN A 139 -23.54 -14.15 8.05
C ASN A 139 -23.80 -12.85 7.25
N HIS A 140 -24.65 -12.91 6.22
CA HIS A 140 -25.01 -11.76 5.35
C HIS A 140 -25.58 -10.53 6.07
N ASP A 141 -25.91 -10.61 7.37
CA ASP A 141 -26.34 -9.47 8.19
C ASP A 141 -25.16 -8.65 8.76
N ASP A 142 -23.91 -9.14 8.65
CA ASP A 142 -22.73 -8.41 9.09
C ASP A 142 -22.42 -7.23 8.13
N PRO A 143 -22.44 -5.97 8.60
CA PRO A 143 -22.24 -4.80 7.74
C PRO A 143 -20.88 -4.76 7.04
N MET A 144 -19.83 -5.32 7.66
CA MET A 144 -18.50 -5.40 7.04
C MET A 144 -18.50 -6.37 5.86
N SER A 145 -19.14 -7.53 6.01
CA SER A 145 -19.30 -8.52 4.94
C SER A 145 -20.09 -7.96 3.76
N GLN A 146 -21.19 -7.23 4.02
CA GLN A 146 -21.95 -6.54 2.98
C GLN A 146 -21.10 -5.50 2.22
N PHE A 147 -20.29 -4.73 2.94
CA PHE A 147 -19.37 -3.78 2.31
C PHE A 147 -18.36 -4.47 1.39
N ILE A 148 -17.77 -5.59 1.83
CA ILE A 148 -16.82 -6.38 1.03
C ILE A 148 -17.48 -6.95 -0.23
N ASP A 149 -18.70 -7.49 -0.11
CA ASP A 149 -19.45 -8.03 -1.25
C ASP A 149 -19.77 -6.94 -2.28
N GLU A 150 -20.20 -5.76 -1.83
CA GLU A 150 -20.45 -4.61 -2.71
C GLU A 150 -19.18 -4.15 -3.44
N VAL A 151 -18.04 -4.07 -2.72
CA VAL A 151 -16.75 -3.73 -3.33
C VAL A 151 -16.34 -4.77 -4.37
N GLY A 152 -16.45 -6.06 -4.03
CA GLY A 152 -16.12 -7.15 -4.95
C GLY A 152 -17.00 -7.16 -6.20
N TRP A 153 -18.29 -6.87 -6.05
CA TRP A 153 -19.21 -6.77 -7.18
C TRP A 153 -18.92 -5.56 -8.06
N ALA A 154 -18.63 -4.40 -7.47
CA ALA A 154 -18.25 -3.19 -8.20
C ALA A 154 -16.93 -3.38 -8.96
N ASP A 155 -15.95 -4.03 -8.33
CA ASP A 155 -14.67 -4.37 -8.96
C ASP A 155 -14.89 -5.31 -10.16
N ALA A 156 -15.60 -6.42 -9.97
CA ALA A 156 -15.89 -7.37 -11.05
C ALA A 156 -16.68 -6.75 -12.23
N ASN A 157 -17.51 -5.73 -12.00
CA ASN A 157 -18.26 -5.03 -13.06
C ASN A 157 -17.48 -3.89 -13.72
N SER A 158 -16.27 -3.57 -13.24
CA SER A 158 -15.44 -2.51 -13.82
C SER A 158 -14.89 -2.90 -15.19
N CYS A 159 -14.55 -1.89 -16.01
CA CYS A 159 -14.02 -2.12 -17.37
C CYS A 159 -12.58 -2.67 -17.41
N GLY A 160 -11.89 -2.65 -16.28
CA GLY A 160 -10.50 -3.06 -16.12
C GLY A 160 -10.03 -2.78 -14.71
N ILE A 161 -8.86 -3.33 -14.38
CA ILE A 161 -8.21 -3.12 -13.10
C ILE A 161 -6.76 -2.72 -13.30
N ILE A 162 -6.33 -1.69 -12.58
CA ILE A 162 -4.93 -1.29 -12.49
C ILE A 162 -4.32 -1.93 -11.26
N ILE A 163 -3.26 -2.70 -11.48
CA ILE A 163 -2.53 -3.41 -10.43
C ILE A 163 -1.18 -2.71 -10.24
N ASN A 164 -0.91 -2.23 -9.01
CA ASN A 164 0.43 -1.80 -8.64
C ASN A 164 1.31 -3.03 -8.36
N SER A 165 1.65 -3.74 -9.43
CA SER A 165 2.59 -4.87 -9.48
C SER A 165 3.14 -4.94 -10.91
N PHE A 166 4.05 -5.87 -11.21
CA PHE A 166 4.66 -6.00 -12.53
C PHE A 166 4.47 -7.42 -13.06
N GLU A 167 4.44 -7.55 -14.39
CA GLU A 167 4.10 -8.80 -15.08
C GLU A 167 4.95 -9.97 -14.63
N GLU A 168 6.25 -9.78 -14.42
CA GLU A 168 7.14 -10.86 -14.00
C GLU A 168 6.80 -11.44 -12.62
N LEU A 169 6.06 -10.69 -11.80
CA LEU A 169 5.55 -11.12 -10.50
C LEU A 169 4.20 -11.84 -10.63
N GLU A 170 3.33 -11.37 -11.53
CA GLU A 170 1.92 -11.76 -11.59
C GLU A 170 1.55 -12.63 -12.79
N LYS A 171 2.47 -12.87 -13.74
CA LYS A 171 2.15 -13.46 -15.06
C LYS A 171 1.34 -14.77 -15.01
N ASP A 172 1.60 -15.61 -14.01
CA ASP A 172 0.94 -16.91 -13.85
C ASP A 172 -0.47 -16.76 -13.25
N HIS A 173 -0.81 -15.55 -12.78
CA HIS A 173 -2.07 -15.18 -12.13
C HIS A 173 -2.93 -14.24 -12.98
N ILE A 174 -2.36 -13.45 -13.90
CA ILE A 174 -3.08 -12.44 -14.69
C ILE A 174 -4.32 -13.04 -15.38
N SER A 175 -4.20 -14.15 -16.09
CA SER A 175 -5.34 -14.73 -16.81
C SER A 175 -6.44 -15.24 -15.88
N PHE A 176 -6.07 -15.75 -14.71
CA PHE A 176 -7.01 -16.16 -13.69
C PHE A 176 -7.69 -14.94 -13.06
N PHE A 177 -6.92 -13.89 -12.83
CA PHE A 177 -7.42 -12.63 -12.31
C PHE A 177 -8.43 -11.99 -13.26
N GLU A 178 -8.10 -11.87 -14.56
CA GLU A 178 -9.02 -11.39 -15.60
C GLU A 178 -10.32 -12.22 -15.68
N SER A 179 -10.27 -13.51 -15.35
CA SER A 179 -11.46 -14.38 -15.40
C SER A 179 -12.51 -14.07 -14.32
N PHE A 180 -12.16 -13.33 -13.27
CA PHE A 180 -13.12 -12.87 -12.26
C PHE A 180 -13.93 -11.66 -12.73
N TYR A 181 -13.45 -10.94 -13.74
CA TYR A 181 -14.10 -9.72 -14.19
C TYR A 181 -15.10 -9.99 -15.30
N MET A 182 -16.18 -9.24 -15.27
CA MET A 182 -17.18 -9.22 -16.33
C MET A 182 -16.66 -8.43 -17.54
N ASN A 183 -17.36 -8.53 -18.67
CA ASN A 183 -17.13 -7.70 -19.87
C ASN A 183 -15.74 -7.82 -20.52
N GLY A 184 -14.98 -8.88 -20.21
CA GLY A 184 -13.64 -9.08 -20.76
C GLY A 184 -12.62 -8.05 -20.26
N ALA A 185 -12.80 -7.57 -19.03
CA ALA A 185 -11.93 -6.58 -18.41
C ALA A 185 -10.46 -7.04 -18.39
N LYS A 186 -9.56 -6.06 -18.45
CA LYS A 186 -8.12 -6.29 -18.49
C LYS A 186 -7.41 -5.88 -17.21
N ALA A 187 -6.40 -6.67 -16.85
CA ALA A 187 -5.53 -6.40 -15.72
C ALA A 187 -4.26 -5.69 -16.18
N TRP A 188 -4.05 -4.48 -15.70
CA TRP A 188 -2.93 -3.61 -16.08
C TRP A 188 -1.89 -3.58 -14.95
N CYS A 189 -0.87 -4.43 -15.04
CA CYS A 189 0.28 -4.40 -14.14
C CYS A 189 1.17 -3.19 -14.48
N LEU A 190 1.07 -2.13 -13.68
CA LEU A 190 1.77 -0.86 -13.92
C LEU A 190 2.88 -0.56 -12.91
N GLY A 191 3.02 -1.38 -11.88
CA GLY A 191 3.92 -1.15 -10.77
C GLY A 191 5.40 -1.48 -11.06
N PRO A 192 6.31 -1.15 -10.13
CA PRO A 192 6.07 -0.36 -8.92
C PRO A 192 5.89 1.14 -9.26
N LEU A 193 4.70 1.69 -8.99
CA LEU A 193 4.30 3.03 -9.46
C LEU A 193 5.20 4.16 -8.92
N PHE A 194 5.77 3.99 -7.74
CA PHE A 194 6.64 5.00 -7.13
C PHE A 194 7.99 5.19 -7.84
N LEU A 195 8.32 4.36 -8.84
CA LEU A 195 9.58 4.48 -9.59
C LEU A 195 9.52 5.44 -10.77
N TYR A 196 8.33 5.78 -11.29
CA TYR A 196 8.22 6.66 -12.46
C TYR A 196 8.81 8.07 -12.21
N ASP A 197 8.70 8.60 -10.99
CA ASP A 197 9.35 9.88 -10.60
C ASP A 197 10.88 9.81 -10.62
N LYS A 198 11.45 8.64 -10.29
CA LYS A 198 12.91 8.46 -10.16
C LYS A 198 13.60 8.37 -11.50
N ILE A 199 12.99 7.64 -12.44
CA ILE A 199 13.57 7.32 -13.75
C ILE A 199 13.78 8.58 -14.58
N GLU A 200 12.89 9.55 -14.45
CA GLU A 200 12.93 10.80 -15.22
C GLU A 200 13.71 11.92 -14.51
N GLY A 201 14.38 11.63 -13.39
CA GLY A 201 15.29 12.55 -12.72
C GLY A 201 14.61 13.68 -11.91
N LEU A 202 13.29 13.65 -11.71
CA LEU A 202 12.55 14.67 -10.95
C LEU A 202 12.68 14.53 -9.42
N GLU A 203 12.95 13.34 -8.88
CA GLU A 203 13.15 13.16 -7.44
C GLU A 203 14.33 13.98 -6.88
N LYS A 204 15.33 14.28 -7.73
CA LYS A 204 16.44 15.16 -7.36
C LYS A 204 15.95 16.57 -7.00
N SER A 205 14.79 17.02 -7.49
CA SER A 205 14.27 18.38 -7.23
C SER A 205 13.50 18.54 -5.91
N ILE A 206 12.91 17.46 -5.37
CA ILE A 206 12.08 17.52 -4.15
C ILE A 206 12.94 17.34 -2.89
N ASN A 207 13.98 16.48 -2.96
CA ASN A 207 14.82 16.13 -1.81
C ASN A 207 16.07 17.00 -1.65
N GLN A 208 16.38 17.91 -2.58
CA GLN A 208 17.55 18.81 -2.48
C GLN A 208 17.41 19.88 -1.38
N ASN A 209 16.19 20.15 -0.90
CA ASN A 209 15.92 21.21 0.09
C ASN A 209 15.49 20.69 1.47
N GLN A 210 15.55 19.37 1.72
CA GLN A 210 15.23 18.82 3.04
C GLN A 210 16.53 18.47 3.78
N ASN A 211 16.64 18.94 5.02
CA ASN A 211 17.72 18.50 5.90
C ASN A 211 17.63 16.98 6.08
N PRO A 212 18.77 16.27 6.14
CA PRO A 212 18.77 14.83 6.39
C PRO A 212 17.99 14.52 7.67
N SER A 213 17.07 13.55 7.61
CA SER A 213 16.35 13.09 8.79
C SER A 213 17.32 12.50 9.82
N MET A 214 16.93 12.48 11.09
CA MET A 214 17.70 11.82 12.15
C MET A 214 18.00 10.35 11.81
N SER A 215 17.04 9.65 11.20
CA SER A 215 17.24 8.28 10.72
C SER A 215 18.30 8.17 9.64
N THR A 216 18.37 9.11 8.70
CA THR A 216 19.39 9.11 7.64
C THR A 216 20.78 9.36 8.24
N GLN A 217 20.92 10.34 9.13
CA GLN A 217 22.20 10.65 9.77
C GLN A 217 22.73 9.48 10.60
N TRP A 218 21.87 8.84 11.40
CA TRP A 218 22.25 7.67 12.19
C TRP A 218 22.65 6.47 11.32
N LEU A 219 22.00 6.32 10.17
CA LEU A 219 22.35 5.28 9.19
C LEU A 219 23.69 5.56 8.50
N ASP A 220 24.03 6.82 8.21
CA ASP A 220 25.31 7.20 7.61
C ASP A 220 26.51 6.84 8.51
N GLU A 221 26.32 6.87 9.84
CA GLU A 221 27.32 6.49 10.84
C GLU A 221 27.61 4.96 10.84
N GLN A 222 26.74 4.15 10.24
CA GLN A 222 26.92 2.70 10.18
C GLN A 222 27.99 2.34 9.14
N SER A 223 29.12 1.82 9.63
CA SER A 223 30.27 1.47 8.80
C SER A 223 30.05 0.20 7.96
N THR A 224 29.27 -0.75 8.48
CA THR A 224 29.06 -2.07 7.89
C THR A 224 27.77 -2.09 7.07
N PRO A 225 27.83 -2.43 5.77
CA PRO A 225 26.62 -2.57 4.95
C PRO A 225 25.78 -3.78 5.40
N ASP A 226 24.50 -3.77 5.06
CA ASP A 226 23.56 -4.86 5.37
C ASP A 226 23.50 -5.27 6.86
N SER A 227 23.88 -4.35 7.77
CA SER A 227 24.02 -4.66 9.20
C SER A 227 22.81 -4.28 10.04
N VAL A 228 21.98 -3.36 9.56
CA VAL A 228 20.85 -2.78 10.28
C VAL A 228 19.53 -3.43 9.88
N ILE A 229 18.68 -3.76 10.85
CA ILE A 229 17.27 -4.11 10.58
C ILE A 229 16.36 -2.88 10.71
N TYR A 230 15.57 -2.63 9.68
CA TYR A 230 14.50 -1.64 9.74
C TYR A 230 13.21 -2.29 10.24
N VAL A 231 12.45 -1.60 11.10
CA VAL A 231 11.20 -2.10 11.68
C VAL A 231 10.10 -1.05 11.51
N SER A 232 9.01 -1.45 10.84
CA SER A 232 7.84 -0.58 10.64
C SER A 232 6.60 -1.41 10.32
N PHE A 233 5.50 -1.11 11.01
CA PHE A 233 4.20 -1.76 10.83
C PHE A 233 3.17 -0.88 10.09
N GLY A 234 3.61 0.23 9.50
CA GLY A 234 2.73 1.15 8.79
C GLY A 234 1.93 2.06 9.73
N THR A 235 0.97 2.81 9.18
CA THR A 235 0.19 3.83 9.92
C THR A 235 -1.15 3.34 10.45
N GLN A 236 -1.57 2.12 10.09
CA GLN A 236 -2.85 1.53 10.50
C GLN A 236 -2.68 0.35 11.48
N ALA A 237 -1.45 -0.05 11.79
CA ALA A 237 -1.22 -1.14 12.73
C ALA A 237 -1.51 -0.68 14.17
N ASP A 238 -2.47 -1.33 14.80
CA ASP A 238 -2.75 -1.21 16.23
C ASP A 238 -1.96 -2.30 16.98
N VAL A 239 -0.86 -1.89 17.60
CA VAL A 239 0.04 -2.79 18.35
C VAL A 239 -0.01 -2.38 19.81
N SER A 240 -0.40 -3.30 20.69
CA SER A 240 -0.50 -3.04 22.12
C SER A 240 0.86 -2.69 22.72
N ASP A 241 0.86 -1.87 23.78
CA ASP A 241 2.08 -1.50 24.50
C ASP A 241 2.86 -2.73 25.00
N SER A 242 2.15 -3.76 25.50
CA SER A 242 2.75 -5.03 25.90
C SER A 242 3.42 -5.79 24.75
N GLN A 243 2.86 -5.71 23.54
CA GLN A 243 3.47 -6.28 22.35
C GLN A 243 4.66 -5.44 21.85
N LEU A 244 4.61 -4.11 21.97
CA LEU A 244 5.74 -3.22 21.68
C LEU A 244 6.92 -3.49 22.62
N ASP A 245 6.66 -3.78 23.91
CA ASP A 245 7.70 -4.20 24.84
C ASP A 245 8.42 -5.46 24.36
N GLU A 246 7.68 -6.49 23.93
CA GLU A 246 8.27 -7.72 23.38
C GLU A 246 9.08 -7.47 22.10
N VAL A 247 8.67 -6.53 21.25
CA VAL A 247 9.48 -6.08 20.09
C VAL A 247 10.77 -5.46 20.55
N ALA A 248 10.70 -4.53 21.52
CA ALA A 248 11.86 -3.83 22.04
C ALA A 248 12.88 -4.81 22.66
N PHE A 249 12.42 -5.74 23.50
CA PHE A 249 13.26 -6.80 24.06
C PHE A 249 13.79 -7.75 22.98
N GLY A 250 12.98 -8.12 21.99
CA GLY A 250 13.41 -9.02 20.93
C GLY A 250 14.51 -8.42 20.05
N LEU A 251 14.41 -7.13 19.73
CA LEU A 251 15.44 -6.38 19.01
C LEU A 251 16.73 -6.27 19.83
N GLU A 252 16.61 -5.93 21.12
CA GLU A 252 17.72 -5.89 22.07
C GLU A 252 18.45 -7.25 22.15
N GLU A 253 17.72 -8.34 22.36
CA GLU A 253 18.25 -9.70 22.44
C GLU A 253 18.84 -10.20 21.11
N SER A 254 18.42 -9.63 19.97
CA SER A 254 18.90 -10.04 18.65
C SER A 254 20.38 -9.73 18.44
N GLY A 255 20.88 -8.67 19.08
CA GLY A 255 22.26 -8.21 18.91
C GLY A 255 22.49 -7.32 17.68
N PHE A 256 21.52 -7.19 16.77
CA PHE A 256 21.66 -6.41 15.54
C PHE A 256 21.32 -4.93 15.74
N PRO A 257 22.02 -4.00 15.06
CA PRO A 257 21.58 -2.62 14.97
C PRO A 257 20.20 -2.49 14.33
N PHE A 258 19.39 -1.53 14.77
CA PHE A 258 18.03 -1.36 14.26
C PHE A 258 17.58 0.10 14.18
N VAL A 259 16.72 0.38 13.20
CA VAL A 259 15.89 1.60 13.16
C VAL A 259 14.43 1.16 13.28
N TRP A 260 13.73 1.61 14.31
CA TRP A 260 12.35 1.22 14.57
C TRP A 260 11.42 2.43 14.61
N VAL A 261 10.41 2.41 13.74
CA VAL A 261 9.36 3.43 13.71
C VAL A 261 8.20 2.98 14.60
N VAL A 262 7.89 3.78 15.62
CA VAL A 262 6.81 3.53 16.58
C VAL A 262 5.74 4.62 16.44
N ARG A 263 4.48 4.22 16.25
CA ARG A 263 3.36 5.16 16.09
C ARG A 263 2.56 5.43 17.36
N SER A 264 2.70 4.59 18.39
CA SER A 264 2.04 4.81 19.67
C SER A 264 2.62 6.05 20.35
N ASN A 265 1.76 7.01 20.68
CA ASN A 265 2.12 8.20 21.46
C ASN A 265 2.07 7.94 22.98
N ALA A 266 1.43 6.84 23.40
CA ALA A 266 1.28 6.47 24.80
C ALA A 266 2.40 5.55 25.28
N TRP A 267 2.96 4.75 24.37
CA TRP A 267 4.04 3.83 24.67
C TRP A 267 5.36 4.55 24.95
N SER A 268 6.13 4.03 25.90
CA SER A 268 7.49 4.45 26.19
C SER A 268 8.36 3.22 26.37
N LEU A 269 9.66 3.36 26.07
CA LEU A 269 10.59 2.25 26.15
C LEU A 269 10.67 1.68 27.57
N PRO A 270 10.75 0.35 27.76
CA PRO A 270 10.90 -0.23 29.09
C PRO A 270 12.14 0.27 29.83
N SER A 271 11.98 0.54 31.13
CA SER A 271 13.02 1.09 31.99
C SER A 271 14.37 0.39 31.85
N GLY A 272 15.41 1.16 31.54
CA GLY A 272 16.80 0.68 31.45
C GLY A 272 17.16 0.06 30.10
N MET A 273 16.24 0.06 29.13
CA MET A 273 16.53 -0.39 27.78
C MET A 273 17.23 0.69 26.95
N GLU A 274 17.02 1.98 27.25
CA GLU A 274 17.68 3.10 26.56
C GLU A 274 19.20 2.91 26.56
N GLU A 275 19.77 2.61 27.73
CA GLU A 275 21.20 2.37 27.91
C GLU A 275 21.69 1.10 27.17
N LYS A 276 20.83 0.08 27.05
CA LYS A 276 21.14 -1.17 26.34
C LYS A 276 21.12 -1.05 24.82
N ILE A 277 20.39 -0.06 24.29
CA ILE A 277 20.23 0.14 22.84
C ILE A 277 20.96 1.38 22.33
N LYS A 278 21.47 2.27 23.19
CA LYS A 278 22.04 3.57 22.81
C LYS A 278 23.02 3.56 21.62
N ASP A 279 23.85 2.52 21.50
CA ASP A 279 24.89 2.43 20.47
C ASP A 279 24.44 1.64 19.22
N ARG A 280 23.20 1.13 19.21
CA ARG A 280 22.74 0.18 18.19
C ARG A 280 21.27 0.35 17.76
N GLY A 281 20.46 1.06 18.51
CA GLY A 281 19.03 1.20 18.27
C GLY A 281 18.63 2.66 18.13
N LEU A 282 17.94 2.99 17.05
CA LEU A 282 17.25 4.25 16.88
C LEU A 282 15.74 4.02 16.85
N ILE A 283 15.02 4.66 17.78
CA ILE A 283 13.55 4.66 17.80
C ILE A 283 13.04 6.01 17.32
N VAL A 284 12.12 5.99 16.36
CA VAL A 284 11.59 7.20 15.70
C VAL A 284 10.07 7.21 15.80
N SER A 285 9.50 8.28 16.36
CA SER A 285 8.04 8.46 16.44
C SER A 285 7.47 9.29 15.29
N GLU A 286 8.30 10.16 14.71
CA GLU A 286 7.91 11.03 13.59
C GLU A 286 7.72 10.27 12.27
N TRP A 287 7.16 10.95 11.28
CA TRP A 287 7.09 10.41 9.92
C TRP A 287 8.50 10.22 9.36
N VAL A 288 8.72 9.13 8.63
CA VAL A 288 10.00 8.85 7.96
C VAL A 288 9.76 8.53 6.49
N ASP A 289 10.73 8.86 5.64
CA ASP A 289 10.78 8.34 4.29
C ASP A 289 11.27 6.89 4.34
N GLN A 290 10.31 5.96 4.41
CA GLN A 290 10.57 4.52 4.43
C GLN A 290 11.36 4.07 3.20
N ARG A 291 11.11 4.67 2.02
CA ARG A 291 11.81 4.32 0.76
C ARG A 291 13.28 4.73 0.84
N GLN A 292 13.56 5.89 1.43
CA GLN A 292 14.92 6.36 1.68
C GLN A 292 15.66 5.44 2.67
N ILE A 293 15.02 5.07 3.78
CA ILE A 293 15.62 4.15 4.76
C ILE A 293 15.93 2.81 4.09
N LEU A 294 14.95 2.17 3.45
CA LEU A 294 15.14 0.86 2.79
C LEU A 294 16.22 0.88 1.71
N SER A 295 16.42 2.01 1.04
CA SER A 295 17.45 2.17 0.00
C SER A 295 18.85 2.44 0.56
N HIS A 296 18.99 2.65 1.87
CA HIS A 296 20.27 2.97 2.49
C HIS A 296 21.17 1.72 2.62
N ARG A 297 22.46 1.86 2.29
CA ARG A 297 23.46 0.76 2.25
C ARG A 297 23.57 -0.07 3.53
N ALA A 298 23.23 0.52 4.67
CA ALA A 298 23.32 -0.12 5.97
C ALA A 298 22.13 -1.05 6.26
N ILE A 299 20.98 -0.85 5.60
CA ILE A 299 19.79 -1.68 5.82
C ILE A 299 20.01 -3.06 5.21
N GLY A 300 19.99 -4.08 6.05
CA GLY A 300 20.10 -5.48 5.67
C GLY A 300 18.79 -6.26 5.80
N GLY A 301 17.77 -5.76 6.49
CA GLY A 301 16.52 -6.50 6.66
C GLY A 301 15.36 -5.60 7.04
N PHE A 302 14.14 -6.08 6.82
CA PHE A 302 12.92 -5.34 7.13
C PHE A 302 11.91 -6.20 7.90
N LEU A 303 11.71 -5.90 9.19
CA LEU A 303 10.58 -6.45 9.94
C LEU A 303 9.32 -5.65 9.59
N SER A 304 8.37 -6.32 8.93
CA SER A 304 7.21 -5.68 8.30
C SER A 304 5.92 -6.45 8.51
N HIS A 305 4.83 -5.70 8.59
CA HIS A 305 3.46 -6.22 8.52
C HIS A 305 3.08 -6.74 7.13
N CYS A 306 3.92 -6.60 6.11
CA CYS A 306 3.66 -7.09 4.76
C CYS A 306 2.45 -6.45 4.06
N GLY A 307 2.12 -5.18 4.34
CA GLY A 307 1.25 -4.41 3.47
C GLY A 307 1.87 -4.26 2.08
N TRP A 308 1.07 -4.30 1.02
CA TRP A 308 1.58 -4.45 -0.35
C TRP A 308 2.57 -3.35 -0.76
N ASN A 309 2.35 -2.10 -0.33
CA ASN A 309 3.31 -1.01 -0.56
C ASN A 309 4.68 -1.29 0.06
N SER A 310 4.70 -1.79 1.32
CA SER A 310 5.94 -2.14 2.00
C SER A 310 6.65 -3.32 1.32
N VAL A 311 5.89 -4.27 0.78
CA VAL A 311 6.43 -5.38 -0.01
C VAL A 311 7.13 -4.87 -1.27
N LEU A 312 6.48 -4.00 -2.05
CA LEU A 312 7.07 -3.43 -3.26
C LEU A 312 8.30 -2.55 -2.95
N GLU A 313 8.25 -1.74 -1.89
CA GLU A 313 9.38 -0.91 -1.47
C GLU A 313 10.59 -1.76 -1.08
N SER A 314 10.37 -2.84 -0.31
CA SER A 314 11.44 -3.78 0.06
C SER A 314 11.98 -4.54 -1.14
N ALA A 315 11.09 -5.01 -2.03
CA ALA A 315 11.44 -5.69 -3.26
C ALA A 315 12.34 -4.80 -4.12
N VAL A 316 11.93 -3.54 -4.36
CA VAL A 316 12.72 -2.57 -5.12
C VAL A 316 14.04 -2.23 -4.44
N ALA A 317 14.10 -2.18 -3.11
CA ALA A 317 15.35 -1.98 -2.37
C ALA A 317 16.28 -3.20 -2.41
N GLY A 318 15.75 -4.39 -2.68
CA GLY A 318 16.49 -5.65 -2.57
C GLY A 318 16.68 -6.13 -1.13
N VAL A 319 15.83 -5.67 -0.21
CA VAL A 319 15.92 -5.97 1.21
C VAL A 319 14.98 -7.14 1.54
N PRO A 320 15.45 -8.20 2.22
CA PRO A 320 14.59 -9.32 2.61
C PRO A 320 13.67 -8.94 3.78
N ILE A 321 12.47 -9.50 3.79
CA ILE A 321 11.44 -9.19 4.80
C ILE A 321 11.39 -10.28 5.88
N LEU A 322 11.37 -9.87 7.14
CA LEU A 322 10.86 -10.68 8.24
C LEU A 322 9.38 -10.36 8.42
N ALA A 323 8.53 -11.28 7.96
CA ALA A 323 7.10 -11.09 7.80
C ALA A 323 6.34 -11.34 9.11
N TRP A 324 5.58 -10.33 9.53
CA TRP A 324 4.67 -10.41 10.67
C TRP A 324 3.32 -9.73 10.33
N PRO A 325 2.44 -10.40 9.56
CA PRO A 325 1.16 -9.83 9.15
C PRO A 325 0.24 -9.58 10.35
N MET A 326 -0.60 -8.55 10.28
CA MET A 326 -1.46 -8.08 11.37
C MET A 326 -2.95 -8.02 10.97
N MET A 327 -3.28 -7.54 9.77
CA MET A 327 -4.66 -7.33 9.32
C MET A 327 -4.79 -7.40 7.78
N ALA A 328 -6.00 -7.21 7.25
CA ALA A 328 -6.27 -7.11 5.81
C ALA A 328 -5.69 -8.29 4.99
N GLU A 329 -5.17 -8.03 3.80
CA GLU A 329 -4.57 -9.01 2.88
C GLU A 329 -3.13 -9.41 3.26
N GLN A 330 -2.58 -8.83 4.33
CA GLN A 330 -1.18 -8.97 4.71
C GLN A 330 -0.72 -10.41 4.92
N SER A 331 -1.61 -11.29 5.40
CA SER A 331 -1.29 -12.71 5.59
C SER A 331 -1.06 -13.43 4.25
N LEU A 332 -1.78 -13.03 3.20
CA LEU A 332 -1.56 -13.52 1.85
C LEU A 332 -0.26 -12.96 1.29
N ASN A 333 -0.02 -11.65 1.45
CA ASN A 333 1.24 -11.01 1.04
C ASN A 333 2.46 -11.66 1.72
N ALA A 334 2.37 -11.99 3.01
CA ALA A 334 3.43 -12.68 3.74
C ALA A 334 3.73 -14.06 3.14
N LYS A 335 2.70 -14.82 2.74
CA LYS A 335 2.89 -16.09 2.03
C LYS A 335 3.53 -15.88 0.66
N LEU A 336 3.12 -14.87 -0.09
CA LEU A 336 3.75 -14.54 -1.37
C LEU A 336 5.24 -14.21 -1.19
N VAL A 337 5.59 -13.39 -0.19
CA VAL A 337 6.97 -13.02 0.12
C VAL A 337 7.83 -14.24 0.50
N VAL A 338 7.31 -15.08 1.39
CA VAL A 338 8.08 -16.20 1.97
C VAL A 338 8.08 -17.43 1.07
N ASP A 339 6.91 -17.89 0.64
CA ASP A 339 6.75 -19.14 -0.11
C ASP A 339 6.82 -18.92 -1.63
N GLY A 340 6.29 -17.79 -2.11
CA GLY A 340 6.27 -17.46 -3.55
C GLY A 340 7.61 -16.94 -4.06
N PHE A 341 8.07 -15.82 -3.49
CA PHE A 341 9.26 -15.12 -3.97
C PHE A 341 10.54 -15.70 -3.35
N GLY A 342 10.42 -16.30 -2.17
CA GLY A 342 11.54 -16.74 -1.34
C GLY A 342 12.36 -15.55 -0.83
N ALA A 343 11.77 -14.35 -0.74
CA ALA A 343 12.45 -13.08 -0.44
C ALA A 343 12.25 -12.64 1.03
N GLY A 344 11.88 -13.58 1.90
CA GLY A 344 11.68 -13.29 3.32
C GLY A 344 11.48 -14.53 4.16
N LEU A 345 11.34 -14.32 5.47
CA LEU A 345 11.06 -15.34 6.47
C LEU A 345 9.83 -14.92 7.29
N SER A 346 9.08 -15.85 7.86
CA SER A 346 7.97 -15.51 8.77
C SER A 346 8.43 -15.48 10.23
N VAL A 347 7.92 -14.50 10.99
CA VAL A 347 7.98 -14.53 12.45
C VAL A 347 7.10 -15.66 12.97
N LYS A 348 7.64 -16.49 13.87
CA LYS A 348 6.87 -17.57 14.49
C LYS A 348 5.87 -16.99 15.48
N ARG A 349 4.58 -17.20 15.24
CA ARG A 349 3.54 -16.91 16.24
C ARG A 349 3.54 -17.99 17.32
N VAL A 350 3.42 -17.61 18.58
CA VAL A 350 3.33 -18.55 19.70
C VAL A 350 1.86 -18.61 20.14
N GLN A 351 1.24 -19.79 20.11
CA GLN A 351 -0.19 -19.95 20.41
C GLN A 351 -0.57 -19.79 21.91
N ASN A 352 0.40 -19.61 22.81
CA ASN A 352 0.21 -19.83 24.25
C ASN A 352 0.57 -18.65 25.18
N GLN A 353 0.65 -17.39 24.70
CA GLN A 353 1.04 -16.23 25.54
C GLN A 353 -0.12 -15.28 25.94
N GLY A 354 -1.37 -15.71 25.78
CA GLY A 354 -2.54 -14.91 26.14
C GLY A 354 -3.05 -14.02 24.99
N PRO A 355 -4.15 -13.27 25.19
CA PRO A 355 -4.81 -12.54 24.11
C PRO A 355 -4.05 -11.27 23.63
N GLU A 356 -3.13 -10.72 24.44
CA GLU A 356 -2.45 -9.44 24.13
C GLU A 356 -1.06 -9.58 23.52
N ILE A 357 -0.35 -10.70 23.74
CA ILE A 357 0.99 -10.96 23.19
C ILE A 357 0.86 -12.00 22.08
N LEU A 358 0.96 -11.53 20.83
CA LEU A 358 0.86 -12.35 19.63
C LEU A 358 2.20 -12.99 19.25
N VAL A 359 3.30 -12.31 19.57
CA VAL A 359 4.66 -12.73 19.25
C VAL A 359 5.58 -12.41 20.43
N SER A 360 6.34 -13.42 20.87
CA SER A 360 7.29 -13.26 21.97
C SER A 360 8.61 -12.63 21.51
N ARG A 361 9.33 -11.98 22.43
CA ARG A 361 10.69 -11.45 22.21
C ARG A 361 11.65 -12.50 21.67
N GLN A 362 11.52 -13.77 22.08
CA GLN A 362 12.36 -14.85 21.58
C GLN A 362 12.09 -15.12 20.10
N ALA A 363 10.82 -15.16 19.69
CA ALA A 363 10.46 -15.34 18.28
C ALA A 363 10.96 -14.19 17.40
N ILE A 364 10.93 -12.95 17.92
CA ILE A 364 11.48 -11.77 17.25
C ILE A 364 13.01 -11.88 17.16
N SER A 365 13.69 -12.12 18.28
CA SER A 365 15.15 -12.26 18.35
C SER A 365 15.68 -13.36 17.43
N GLU A 366 15.05 -14.55 17.44
CA GLU A 366 15.37 -15.65 16.54
C GLU A 366 15.13 -15.29 15.07
N GLY A 367 14.00 -14.67 14.76
CA GLY A 367 13.65 -14.25 13.41
C GLY A 367 14.64 -13.24 12.85
N VAL A 368 15.02 -12.24 13.64
CA VAL A 368 16.04 -11.24 13.26
C VAL A 368 17.40 -11.90 13.05
N LYS A 369 17.84 -12.76 13.98
CA LYS A 369 19.12 -13.48 13.85
C LYS A 369 19.17 -14.35 12.60
N GLU A 370 18.10 -15.09 12.28
CA GLU A 370 18.06 -15.94 11.09
C GLU A 370 17.99 -15.13 9.79
N LEU A 371 17.23 -14.02 9.76
CA LEU A 371 17.15 -13.14 8.58
C LEU A 371 18.49 -12.45 8.29
N MET A 372 19.16 -11.94 9.34
CA MET A 372 20.35 -11.12 9.18
C MET A 372 21.65 -11.93 9.11
N GLY A 373 21.76 -13.04 9.84
CA GLY A 373 22.99 -13.86 9.92
C GLY A 373 22.83 -15.33 9.52
N GLY A 374 21.60 -15.82 9.38
CA GLY A 374 21.29 -17.22 9.12
C GLY A 374 21.44 -17.64 7.65
N GLN A 375 21.40 -18.95 7.40
CA GLN A 375 21.47 -19.49 6.04
C GLN A 375 20.21 -19.16 5.26
N LYS A 376 19.02 -19.25 5.88
CA LYS A 376 17.76 -18.91 5.20
C LYS A 376 17.69 -17.42 4.89
N GLY A 377 18.19 -16.58 5.81
CA GLY A 377 18.31 -15.14 5.59
C GLY A 377 19.20 -14.76 4.39
N ARG A 378 20.36 -15.42 4.24
CA ARG A 378 21.23 -15.24 3.07
C ARG A 378 20.51 -15.58 1.76
N SER A 379 19.84 -16.73 1.71
CA SER A 379 19.05 -17.12 0.54
C SER A 379 17.90 -16.14 0.26
N ALA A 380 17.21 -15.67 1.31
CA ALA A 380 16.17 -14.65 1.16
C ALA A 380 16.69 -13.33 0.60
N ARG A 381 17.89 -12.89 1.01
CA ARG A 381 18.55 -11.70 0.47
C ARG A 381 18.85 -11.83 -1.01
N GLU A 382 19.45 -12.93 -1.44
CA GLU A 382 19.76 -13.18 -2.85
C GLU A 382 18.50 -13.11 -3.73
N ARG A 383 17.38 -13.65 -3.22
CA ARG A 383 16.06 -13.58 -3.88
C ARG A 383 15.51 -12.16 -3.90
N ALA A 384 15.59 -11.42 -2.80
CA ALA A 384 15.14 -10.03 -2.72
C ALA A 384 15.92 -9.12 -3.69
N GLU A 385 17.24 -9.26 -3.75
CA GLU A 385 18.08 -8.50 -4.70
C GLU A 385 17.75 -8.82 -6.17
N ALA A 386 17.51 -10.10 -6.48
CA ALA A 386 17.08 -10.52 -7.81
C ALA A 386 15.72 -9.92 -8.17
N LEU A 387 14.77 -9.98 -7.25
CA LEU A 387 13.46 -9.37 -7.41
C LEU A 387 13.56 -7.85 -7.64
N GLY A 388 14.42 -7.16 -6.89
CA GLY A 388 14.63 -5.72 -7.05
C GLY A 388 15.20 -5.33 -8.40
N ARG A 389 16.08 -6.15 -8.99
CA ARG A 389 16.57 -5.93 -10.36
C ARG A 389 15.43 -6.02 -11.38
N VAL A 390 14.55 -7.02 -11.24
CA VAL A 390 13.39 -7.20 -12.12
C VAL A 390 12.39 -6.06 -11.96
N ALA A 391 12.01 -5.74 -10.71
CA ALA A 391 11.07 -4.67 -10.39
C ALA A 391 11.51 -3.31 -10.96
N ARG A 392 12.81 -2.96 -10.84
CA ARG A 392 13.35 -1.72 -11.43
C ARG A 392 13.39 -1.76 -12.96
N ARG A 393 13.58 -2.92 -13.57
CA ARG A 393 13.59 -3.07 -15.03
C ARG A 393 12.19 -2.96 -15.62
N ALA A 394 11.17 -3.46 -14.94
CA ALA A 394 9.78 -3.46 -15.42
C ALA A 394 9.27 -2.05 -15.81
N VAL A 395 9.70 -1.02 -15.08
CA VAL A 395 9.29 0.38 -15.30
C VAL A 395 10.24 1.17 -16.20
N GLN A 396 11.40 0.61 -16.57
CA GLN A 396 12.32 1.25 -17.53
C GLN A 396 11.79 1.12 -18.95
N LYS A 397 12.36 1.89 -19.88
CA LYS A 397 12.05 1.77 -21.31
C LYS A 397 12.21 0.30 -21.75
N ASP A 398 11.23 -0.17 -22.52
CA ASP A 398 11.11 -1.56 -22.99
C ASP A 398 10.87 -2.60 -21.86
N GLY A 399 10.47 -2.14 -20.67
CA GLY A 399 10.05 -2.97 -19.55
C GLY A 399 8.54 -3.27 -19.57
N SER A 400 8.12 -4.35 -18.91
CA SER A 400 6.74 -4.84 -18.89
C SER A 400 5.71 -3.79 -18.45
N SER A 401 5.96 -3.11 -17.33
CA SER A 401 5.09 -2.06 -16.79
C SER A 401 5.10 -0.80 -17.65
N HIS A 402 6.26 -0.42 -18.20
CA HIS A 402 6.37 0.71 -19.14
C HIS A 402 5.53 0.48 -20.41
N ASP A 403 5.62 -0.70 -20.98
CA ASP A 403 4.89 -1.08 -22.19
C ASP A 403 3.39 -1.22 -21.89
N THR A 404 3.03 -1.76 -20.73
CA THR A 404 1.64 -1.86 -20.26
C THR A 404 1.04 -0.47 -20.02
N LEU A 405 1.80 0.46 -19.44
CA LEU A 405 1.37 1.87 -19.31
C LEU A 405 1.14 2.49 -20.69
N SER A 406 2.05 2.29 -21.64
CA SER A 406 1.91 2.83 -23.00
C SER A 406 0.63 2.32 -23.68
N LYS A 407 0.33 1.02 -23.56
CA LYS A 407 -0.91 0.42 -24.08
C LYS A 407 -2.16 0.99 -23.41
N LEU A 408 -2.12 1.19 -22.08
CA LEU A 408 -3.23 1.82 -21.36
C LEU A 408 -3.46 3.25 -21.85
N ILE A 409 -2.39 4.03 -22.04
CA ILE A 409 -2.47 5.40 -22.54
C ILE A 409 -3.07 5.45 -23.95
N ASP A 410 -2.65 4.54 -24.83
CA ASP A 410 -3.22 4.45 -26.19
C ASP A 410 -4.71 4.11 -26.15
N GLN A 411 -5.12 3.22 -25.24
CA GLN A 411 -6.53 2.91 -25.03
C GLN A 411 -7.30 4.13 -24.48
N LEU A 412 -6.76 4.85 -23.50
CA LEU A 412 -7.37 6.06 -22.92
C LEU A 412 -7.49 7.21 -23.92
N ARG A 413 -6.64 7.25 -24.95
CA ARG A 413 -6.70 8.24 -26.05
C ARG A 413 -7.65 7.84 -27.17
N ALA A 414 -8.04 6.57 -27.22
CA ALA A 414 -8.98 6.05 -28.21
C ALA A 414 -10.45 6.22 -27.78
N TYR A 415 -10.69 6.41 -26.48
CA TYR A 415 -11.93 6.95 -25.93
C TYR A 415 -11.94 8.47 -26.07
#